data_AF-A0A2K1PC45-F1
#
_entry.id   AF-A0A2K1PC45-F1
#
_cell.length_a   1.000
_cell.length_b   1.000
_cell.length_c   1.000
_cell.angle_alpha   90.00
_cell.angle_beta   90.00
_cell.angle_gamma   90.00
#
_symmetry.space_group_name_H-M   'P 1'
#
loop_
_entity.id
_entity.type
_entity.pdbx_description
1 polymer ?
#
loop_
_entity_poly.entity_id
_entity_poly.type
_entity_poly.pdbx_seq_one_letter_code
_entity_poly.pdbx_strand_id
1 'polypeptide(L)'
;VFKIQVNNRDKPFSDIYGATSCAALTEFYSLDEIVYKSIDDLTQFVIKKSKNRFKDPVKVATLLKQAAKNSYRLDKMAYEPLNIAISSSLNVIKALEKEIETVDKAIEKTVKGLNPVEYQSLISVNGIGPVISSGIISEIGTIASFQSHDKLAKFAGLTWRKRQSGNYSSDETEMTKTGNPYLRYYLIEAASSVKNHIPEFKEYYRKKYYEVTTHQHKRALALTARKLVRMIFALLSKNRIYSNY
;
A
#
# COMPACT_ATOMS: atom_id res chain seq x y z
N VAL A 1 22.03 8.66 -17.83
CA VAL A 1 21.52 7.62 -16.90
C VAL A 1 20.45 6.83 -17.62
N PHE A 2 20.56 5.51 -17.65
CA PHE A 2 19.65 4.63 -18.41
C PHE A 2 18.20 4.84 -17.99
N LYS A 3 17.35 5.19 -18.95
CA LYS A 3 15.92 5.40 -18.74
C LYS A 3 15.20 4.23 -19.37
N ILE A 4 14.61 3.36 -18.55
CA ILE A 4 13.82 2.19 -19.00
C ILE A 4 12.43 2.64 -19.50
N GLN A 5 12.37 3.69 -20.31
CA GLN A 5 11.15 4.25 -20.90
C GLN A 5 11.51 4.89 -22.23
N VAL A 6 10.79 4.52 -23.29
CA VAL A 6 10.96 5.13 -24.63
C VAL A 6 10.22 6.47 -24.66
N ASN A 7 8.97 6.48 -24.18
CA ASN A 7 8.09 7.64 -24.01
C ASN A 7 7.10 7.39 -22.84
N ASN A 8 6.29 8.38 -22.43
CA ASN A 8 5.33 8.22 -21.31
C ASN A 8 4.34 7.05 -21.47
N ARG A 9 4.09 6.59 -22.72
CA ARG A 9 3.17 5.49 -23.03
C ARG A 9 3.86 4.15 -23.33
N ASP A 10 5.09 4.18 -23.84
CA ASP A 10 5.80 2.98 -24.30
C ASP A 10 6.92 2.61 -23.34
N LYS A 11 6.64 1.63 -22.48
CA LYS A 11 7.59 1.06 -21.51
C LYS A 11 7.81 -0.42 -21.84
N PRO A 12 9.07 -0.90 -21.87
CA PRO A 12 9.34 -2.32 -22.12
C PRO A 12 8.81 -3.21 -20.99
N PHE A 13 8.78 -2.70 -19.75
CA PHE A 13 8.28 -3.42 -18.58
C PHE A 13 7.18 -2.64 -17.87
N SER A 14 6.14 -3.35 -17.43
CA SER A 14 5.08 -2.78 -16.59
C SER A 14 5.55 -2.50 -15.17
N ASP A 15 6.47 -3.33 -14.67
CA ASP A 15 7.08 -3.23 -13.35
C ASP A 15 8.59 -3.01 -13.49
N ILE A 16 9.08 -1.90 -12.95
CA ILE A 16 10.48 -1.48 -13.01
C ILE A 16 11.34 -2.31 -12.05
N TYR A 17 10.75 -2.85 -10.98
CA TYR A 17 11.41 -3.72 -10.01
C TYR A 17 11.20 -5.21 -10.33
N GLY A 18 10.45 -5.52 -11.39
CA GLY A 18 10.21 -6.88 -11.83
C GLY A 18 11.50 -7.60 -12.24
N ALA A 19 11.49 -8.93 -12.19
CA ALA A 19 12.68 -9.76 -12.44
C ALA A 19 13.37 -9.47 -13.79
N THR A 20 12.59 -9.25 -14.85
CA THR A 20 13.13 -8.95 -16.20
C THR A 20 13.75 -7.54 -16.27
N SER A 21 13.14 -6.56 -15.60
CA SER A 21 13.65 -5.19 -15.55
C SER A 21 14.95 -5.11 -14.74
N CYS A 22 14.98 -5.77 -13.57
CA CYS A 22 16.19 -5.91 -12.77
C CYS A 22 17.31 -6.59 -13.57
N ALA A 23 17.02 -7.70 -14.24
CA ALA A 23 18.01 -8.39 -15.07
C ALA A 23 18.54 -7.50 -16.19
N ALA A 24 17.68 -6.70 -16.84
CA ALA A 24 18.09 -5.76 -17.87
C ALA A 24 18.96 -4.60 -17.33
N LEU A 25 18.96 -4.35 -16.02
CA LEU A 25 19.82 -3.36 -15.37
C LEU A 25 21.14 -3.95 -14.86
N THR A 26 21.14 -5.22 -14.47
CA THR A 26 22.26 -5.82 -13.74
C THR A 26 23.09 -6.78 -14.58
N GLU A 27 22.55 -7.37 -15.65
CA GLU A 27 23.23 -8.40 -16.45
C GLU A 27 23.93 -7.87 -17.71
N PHE A 28 23.69 -6.61 -18.08
CA PHE A 28 24.39 -5.95 -19.17
C PHE A 28 25.47 -5.02 -18.62
N TYR A 29 26.68 -5.11 -19.16
CA TYR A 29 27.81 -4.28 -18.70
C TYR A 29 27.71 -2.83 -19.18
N SER A 30 27.03 -2.59 -20.29
CA SER A 30 26.81 -1.27 -20.85
C SER A 30 25.54 -1.21 -21.69
N LEU A 31 25.07 0.00 -21.99
CA LEU A 31 23.94 0.21 -22.89
C LEU A 31 24.25 -0.19 -24.32
N ASP A 32 25.51 -0.09 -24.73
CA ASP A 32 25.94 -0.47 -26.06
C ASP A 32 25.78 -1.98 -26.29
N GLU A 33 25.93 -2.80 -25.25
CA GLU A 33 25.65 -4.23 -25.33
C GLU A 33 24.18 -4.51 -25.72
N ILE A 34 23.24 -3.77 -25.13
CA ILE A 34 21.81 -3.86 -25.46
C ILE A 34 21.56 -3.32 -26.88
N VAL A 35 22.22 -2.25 -27.28
CA VAL A 35 22.03 -1.62 -28.60
C VAL A 35 22.61 -2.49 -29.73
N TYR A 36 23.72 -3.18 -29.51
CA TYR A 36 24.37 -3.99 -30.54
C TYR A 36 23.90 -5.44 -30.58
N LYS A 37 23.33 -5.99 -29.49
CA LYS A 37 22.71 -7.32 -29.51
C LYS A 37 21.61 -7.44 -30.56
N SER A 38 21.50 -8.62 -31.17
CA SER A 38 20.43 -8.90 -32.13
C SER A 38 19.06 -8.85 -31.43
N ILE A 39 18.00 -8.59 -32.19
CA ILE A 39 16.64 -8.57 -31.63
C ILE A 39 16.26 -9.98 -31.17
N ASP A 40 16.75 -11.03 -31.85
CA ASP A 40 16.52 -12.42 -31.46
C ASP A 40 17.16 -12.73 -30.10
N ASP A 41 18.43 -12.36 -29.90
CA ASP A 41 19.13 -12.56 -28.61
C ASP A 41 18.44 -11.82 -27.46
N LEU A 42 17.98 -10.58 -27.71
CA LEU A 42 17.23 -9.82 -26.72
C LEU A 42 15.86 -10.45 -26.44
N THR A 43 15.22 -11.02 -27.46
CA THR A 43 13.96 -11.75 -27.31
C THR A 43 14.16 -13.00 -26.46
N GLN A 44 15.22 -13.78 -26.70
CA GLN A 44 15.58 -14.93 -25.88
C GLN A 44 15.89 -14.54 -24.44
N PHE A 45 16.60 -13.43 -24.24
CA PHE A 45 16.84 -12.86 -22.92
C PHE A 45 15.52 -12.53 -22.19
N VAL A 46 14.59 -11.84 -22.86
CA VAL A 46 13.28 -11.49 -22.30
C VAL A 46 12.47 -12.74 -21.98
N ILE A 47 12.41 -13.73 -22.88
CA ILE A 47 11.69 -15.00 -22.65
C ILE A 47 12.24 -15.72 -21.43
N LYS A 48 13.57 -15.86 -21.35
CA LYS A 48 14.27 -16.54 -20.26
C LYS A 48 14.00 -15.88 -18.91
N LYS A 49 14.13 -14.56 -18.82
CA LYS A 49 13.98 -13.82 -17.54
C LYS A 49 12.53 -13.61 -17.13
N SER A 50 11.61 -13.51 -18.09
CA SER A 50 10.18 -13.41 -17.82
C SER A 50 9.51 -14.75 -17.56
N LYS A 51 10.19 -15.88 -17.82
CA LYS A 51 9.60 -17.23 -17.85
C LYS A 51 8.40 -17.31 -18.80
N ASN A 52 8.55 -16.76 -20.00
CA ASN A 52 7.53 -16.72 -21.06
C ASN A 52 6.20 -16.05 -20.67
N ARG A 53 6.25 -15.03 -19.80
CA ARG A 53 5.04 -14.32 -19.32
C ARG A 53 4.56 -13.18 -20.23
N PHE A 54 5.41 -12.71 -21.14
CA PHE A 54 5.05 -11.63 -22.07
C PHE A 54 4.28 -12.19 -23.27
N LYS A 55 3.14 -11.56 -23.61
CA LYS A 55 2.35 -11.94 -24.80
C LYS A 55 3.10 -11.73 -26.11
N ASP A 56 3.95 -10.71 -26.17
CA ASP A 56 4.77 -10.37 -27.34
C ASP A 56 6.20 -10.02 -26.88
N PRO A 57 7.07 -11.04 -26.71
CA PRO A 57 8.44 -10.85 -26.27
C PRO A 57 9.29 -10.05 -27.26
N VAL A 58 8.99 -10.14 -28.57
CA VAL A 58 9.71 -9.42 -29.62
C VAL A 58 9.47 -7.93 -29.48
N LYS A 59 8.22 -7.51 -29.27
CA LYS A 59 7.89 -6.11 -28.99
C LYS A 59 8.57 -5.57 -27.73
N VAL A 60 8.68 -6.39 -26.68
CA VAL A 60 9.38 -5.99 -25.46
C VAL A 60 10.89 -5.80 -25.73
N ALA A 61 11.50 -6.71 -26.49
CA ALA A 61 12.90 -6.62 -26.87
C ALA A 61 13.19 -5.39 -27.75
N THR A 62 12.32 -5.07 -28.71
CA THR A 62 12.47 -3.86 -29.54
C THR A 62 12.33 -2.59 -28.73
N LEU A 63 11.36 -2.52 -27.81
CA LEU A 63 11.20 -1.39 -26.88
C LEU A 63 12.40 -1.24 -25.95
N LEU A 64 12.95 -2.35 -25.43
CA LEU A 64 14.15 -2.32 -24.59
C LEU A 64 15.36 -1.76 -25.36
N LYS A 65 15.55 -2.24 -26.59
CA LYS A 65 16.61 -1.78 -27.49
C LYS A 65 16.44 -0.29 -27.82
N GLN A 66 15.22 0.17 -28.07
CA GLN A 66 14.92 1.58 -28.32
C GLN A 66 15.16 2.45 -27.07
N ALA A 67 14.78 1.97 -25.89
CA ALA A 67 15.03 2.67 -24.63
C ALA A 67 16.55 2.82 -24.36
N ALA A 68 17.34 1.79 -24.66
CA ALA A 68 18.80 1.85 -24.59
C ALA A 68 19.39 2.85 -25.59
N LYS A 69 18.89 2.89 -26.83
CA LYS A 69 19.32 3.88 -27.84
C LYS A 69 19.03 5.33 -27.43
N ASN A 70 17.87 5.57 -26.83
CA ASN A 70 17.43 6.91 -26.40
C ASN A 70 18.05 7.35 -25.07
N SER A 71 18.76 6.46 -24.39
CA SER A 71 19.37 6.75 -23.10
C SER A 71 20.72 7.45 -23.24
N TYR A 72 21.04 8.30 -22.26
CA TYR A 72 22.32 9.00 -22.22
C TYR A 72 23.46 8.03 -21.90
N ARG A 73 24.48 8.00 -22.77
CA ARG A 73 25.70 7.20 -22.60
C ARG A 73 26.60 7.84 -21.56
N LEU A 74 27.06 7.02 -20.62
CA LEU A 74 28.08 7.41 -19.66
C LEU A 74 29.47 7.13 -20.22
N ASP A 75 30.48 7.71 -19.57
CA ASP A 75 31.87 7.29 -19.80
C ASP A 75 32.06 5.82 -19.38
N LYS A 76 32.98 5.12 -20.06
CA LYS A 76 33.24 3.68 -19.81
C LYS A 76 33.56 3.40 -18.34
N MET A 77 34.31 4.30 -17.69
CA MET A 77 34.73 4.14 -16.29
C MET A 77 33.58 4.32 -15.30
N ALA A 78 32.47 4.92 -15.72
CA ALA A 78 31.31 5.18 -14.86
C ALA A 78 30.26 4.06 -14.86
N TYR A 79 30.29 3.13 -15.83
CA TYR A 79 29.29 2.06 -15.92
C TYR A 79 29.44 1.01 -14.81
N GLU A 80 30.65 0.54 -14.54
CA GLU A 80 30.88 -0.52 -13.55
C GLU A 80 30.47 -0.07 -12.13
N PRO A 81 30.94 1.09 -11.59
CA PRO A 81 30.51 1.54 -10.27
C PRO A 81 28.99 1.74 -10.17
N LEU A 82 28.36 2.24 -11.23
CA LEU A 82 26.91 2.45 -11.27
C LEU A 82 26.14 1.11 -11.26
N ASN A 83 26.56 0.15 -12.07
CA ASN A 83 25.95 -1.18 -12.10
C ASN A 83 26.09 -1.89 -10.75
N ILE A 84 27.23 -1.75 -10.08
CA ILE A 84 27.44 -2.27 -8.72
C ILE A 84 26.48 -1.59 -7.74
N ALA A 85 26.35 -0.26 -7.78
CA ALA A 85 25.45 0.48 -6.89
C ALA A 85 23.97 0.11 -7.09
N ILE A 86 23.53 -0.02 -8.35
CA ILE A 86 22.17 -0.46 -8.70
C ILE A 86 21.94 -1.90 -8.23
N SER A 87 22.88 -2.81 -8.53
CA SER A 87 22.79 -4.22 -8.13
C SER A 87 22.71 -4.37 -6.61
N SER A 88 23.55 -3.63 -5.88
CA SER A 88 23.53 -3.58 -4.42
C SER A 88 22.18 -3.10 -3.88
N SER A 89 21.65 -2.00 -4.43
CA SER A 89 20.33 -1.46 -4.04
C SER A 89 19.20 -2.45 -4.31
N LEU A 90 19.20 -3.10 -5.48
CA LEU A 90 18.20 -4.11 -5.84
C LEU A 90 18.27 -5.35 -4.93
N ASN A 91 19.47 -5.75 -4.51
CA ASN A 91 19.64 -6.85 -3.57
C ASN A 91 19.06 -6.51 -2.19
N VAL A 92 19.29 -5.29 -1.71
CA VAL A 92 18.71 -4.80 -0.45
C VAL A 92 17.18 -4.76 -0.53
N ILE A 93 16.62 -4.23 -1.62
CA ILE A 93 15.15 -4.20 -1.83
C ILE A 93 14.58 -5.62 -1.78
N LYS A 94 15.14 -6.57 -2.54
CA LYS A 94 14.68 -7.97 -2.56
C LYS A 94 14.80 -8.65 -1.20
N ALA A 95 15.86 -8.36 -0.45
CA ALA A 95 16.03 -8.88 0.89
C ALA A 95 14.92 -8.36 1.82
N LEU A 96 14.67 -7.05 1.81
CA LEU A 96 13.60 -6.43 2.62
C LEU A 96 12.21 -6.93 2.23
N GLU A 97 11.91 -7.09 0.94
CA GLU A 97 10.64 -7.65 0.47
C GLU A 97 10.42 -9.08 1.01
N LYS A 98 11.46 -9.91 1.00
CA LYS A 98 11.39 -11.27 1.54
C LYS A 98 11.22 -11.30 3.07
N GLU A 99 11.89 -10.40 3.78
CA GLU A 99 11.73 -10.26 5.23
C GLU A 99 10.30 -9.80 5.58
N ILE A 100 9.74 -8.83 4.83
CA ILE A 100 8.35 -8.40 5.00
C ILE A 100 7.39 -9.59 4.82
N GLU A 101 7.53 -10.37 3.75
CA GLU A 101 6.68 -11.55 3.52
C GLU A 101 6.79 -12.58 4.66
N THR A 102 8.00 -12.77 5.19
CA THR A 102 8.25 -13.71 6.30
C THR A 102 7.56 -13.24 7.58
N VAL A 103 7.67 -11.95 7.90
CA VAL A 103 7.04 -11.33 9.06
C VAL A 103 5.51 -11.34 8.91
N ASP A 104 4.98 -10.99 7.75
CA ASP A 104 3.54 -10.97 7.49
C ASP A 104 2.91 -12.36 7.70
N LYS A 105 3.56 -13.42 7.21
CA LYS A 105 3.13 -14.81 7.45
C LYS A 105 3.16 -15.18 8.94
N ALA A 106 4.18 -14.74 9.67
CA ALA A 106 4.28 -14.98 11.10
C ALA A 106 3.17 -14.26 11.88
N ILE A 107 2.87 -13.00 11.53
CA ILE A 107 1.76 -12.22 12.10
C ILE A 107 0.43 -12.93 11.82
N GLU A 108 0.17 -13.29 10.56
CA GLU A 108 -1.07 -13.97 10.18
C GLU A 108 -1.26 -15.29 10.94
N LYS A 109 -0.20 -16.11 11.04
CA LYS A 109 -0.23 -17.36 11.82
C LYS A 109 -0.52 -17.09 13.31
N THR A 110 0.10 -16.07 13.89
CA THR A 110 -0.06 -15.73 15.31
C THR A 110 -1.50 -15.27 15.60
N VAL A 111 -2.03 -14.37 14.79
CA VAL A 111 -3.38 -13.82 15.00
C VAL A 111 -4.47 -14.87 14.76
N LYS A 112 -4.31 -15.76 13.77
CA LYS A 112 -5.21 -16.92 13.59
C LYS A 112 -5.16 -17.90 14.77
N GLY A 113 -4.03 -17.99 15.48
CA GLY A 113 -3.91 -18.84 16.67
C GLY A 113 -4.52 -18.24 17.93
N LEU A 114 -4.37 -16.92 18.14
CA LEU A 114 -4.79 -16.24 19.37
C LEU A 114 -6.23 -15.69 19.30
N ASN A 115 -6.63 -15.13 18.16
CA ASN A 115 -7.91 -14.42 17.99
C ASN A 115 -8.58 -14.77 16.65
N PRO A 116 -8.89 -16.07 16.38
CA PRO A 116 -9.41 -16.50 15.09
C PRO A 116 -10.75 -15.86 14.73
N VAL A 117 -11.64 -15.66 15.71
CA VAL A 117 -13.01 -15.17 15.47
C VAL A 117 -13.01 -13.67 15.15
N GLU A 118 -12.28 -12.88 15.93
CA GLU A 118 -12.12 -11.45 15.70
C GLU A 118 -11.42 -11.19 14.36
N TYR A 119 -10.38 -11.98 14.07
CA TYR A 119 -9.66 -11.90 12.79
C TYR A 119 -10.57 -12.20 11.61
N GLN A 120 -11.34 -13.28 11.68
CA GLN A 120 -12.30 -13.63 10.63
C GLN A 120 -13.37 -12.56 10.45
N SER A 121 -13.80 -11.92 11.54
CA SER A 121 -14.78 -10.83 11.50
C SER A 121 -14.21 -9.60 10.78
N LEU A 122 -12.97 -9.20 11.06
CA LEU A 122 -12.35 -8.03 10.42
C LEU A 122 -11.95 -8.28 8.96
N ILE A 123 -11.35 -9.43 8.66
CA ILE A 123 -10.89 -9.76 7.30
C ILE A 123 -12.06 -9.91 6.32
N SER A 124 -13.27 -10.21 6.81
CA SER A 124 -14.47 -10.29 5.99
C SER A 124 -14.95 -8.92 5.46
N VAL A 125 -14.45 -7.82 6.02
CA VAL A 125 -14.78 -6.48 5.55
C VAL A 125 -13.94 -6.16 4.32
N ASN A 126 -14.58 -6.02 3.16
CA ASN A 126 -13.90 -5.65 1.92
C ASN A 126 -13.11 -4.34 2.09
N GLY A 127 -11.79 -4.42 1.88
CA GLY A 127 -10.86 -3.31 2.06
C GLY A 127 -10.06 -3.35 3.37
N ILE A 128 -10.38 -4.23 4.33
CA ILE A 128 -9.51 -4.48 5.49
C ILE A 128 -8.65 -5.70 5.19
N GLY A 129 -7.33 -5.51 5.11
CA GLY A 129 -6.37 -6.58 4.85
C GLY A 129 -5.85 -7.28 6.12
N PRO A 130 -5.01 -8.33 5.97
CA PRO A 130 -4.43 -9.08 7.07
C PRO A 130 -3.67 -8.20 8.08
N VAL A 131 -2.77 -7.32 7.59
CA VAL A 131 -1.93 -6.45 8.43
C VAL A 131 -2.79 -5.50 9.27
N ILE A 132 -3.78 -4.85 8.64
CA ILE A 132 -4.69 -3.92 9.32
C ILE A 132 -5.55 -4.65 10.35
N SER A 133 -6.07 -5.83 10.00
CA SER A 133 -6.88 -6.65 10.92
C SER A 133 -6.06 -7.06 12.15
N SER A 134 -4.86 -7.57 11.93
CA SER A 134 -3.92 -7.96 12.99
C SER A 134 -3.53 -6.77 13.87
N GLY A 135 -3.24 -5.62 13.28
CA GLY A 135 -2.93 -4.40 14.01
C GLY A 135 -4.08 -3.91 14.89
N ILE A 136 -5.30 -3.89 14.36
CA ILE A 136 -6.50 -3.50 15.13
C ILE A 136 -6.72 -4.45 16.32
N ILE A 137 -6.62 -5.76 16.10
CA ILE A 137 -6.80 -6.76 17.16
C ILE A 137 -5.72 -6.61 18.23
N SER A 138 -4.45 -6.47 17.82
CA SER A 138 -3.32 -6.29 18.74
C SER A 138 -3.47 -5.05 19.63
N GLU A 139 -3.94 -3.93 19.07
CA GLU A 139 -4.08 -2.69 19.83
C GLU A 139 -5.35 -2.62 20.69
N ILE A 140 -6.43 -3.31 20.29
CA ILE A 140 -7.65 -3.44 21.08
C ILE A 140 -7.45 -4.43 22.23
N GLY A 141 -6.70 -5.51 21.99
CA GLY A 141 -6.64 -6.67 22.87
C GLY A 141 -7.98 -7.39 22.91
N THR A 142 -8.81 -7.07 23.90
CA THR A 142 -10.15 -7.68 24.06
C THR A 142 -11.24 -6.62 23.91
N ILE A 143 -12.19 -6.85 22.98
CA ILE A 143 -13.27 -5.89 22.72
C ILE A 143 -14.18 -5.68 23.94
N ALA A 144 -14.31 -6.69 24.81
CA ALA A 144 -15.08 -6.62 26.06
C ALA A 144 -14.59 -5.54 27.04
N SER A 145 -13.34 -5.07 26.90
CA SER A 145 -12.80 -3.94 27.67
C SER A 145 -13.50 -2.62 27.37
N PHE A 146 -14.27 -2.55 26.28
CA PHE A 146 -14.97 -1.34 25.84
C PHE A 146 -16.48 -1.50 25.98
N GLN A 147 -17.09 -0.68 26.83
CA GLN A 147 -18.55 -0.66 27.04
C GLN A 147 -19.33 -0.12 25.83
N SER A 148 -18.69 0.66 24.96
CA SER A 148 -19.32 1.22 23.77
C SER A 148 -18.30 1.58 22.69
N HIS A 149 -18.79 1.73 21.45
CA HIS A 149 -17.96 2.23 20.34
C HIS A 149 -17.41 3.64 20.60
N ASP A 150 -18.04 4.43 21.48
CA ASP A 150 -17.55 5.77 21.85
C ASP A 150 -16.31 5.67 22.72
N LYS A 151 -16.26 4.70 23.64
CA LYS A 151 -15.08 4.43 24.47
C LYS A 151 -13.93 3.94 23.60
N LEU A 152 -14.19 3.04 22.65
CA LEU A 152 -13.20 2.58 21.69
C LEU A 152 -12.67 3.74 20.81
N ALA A 153 -13.55 4.58 20.28
CA ALA A 153 -13.14 5.76 19.51
C ALA A 153 -12.33 6.75 20.35
N LYS A 154 -12.69 6.95 21.62
CA LYS A 154 -11.93 7.78 22.56
C LYS A 154 -10.54 7.19 22.81
N PHE A 155 -10.45 5.87 23.01
CA PHE A 155 -9.17 5.18 23.17
C PHE A 155 -8.28 5.33 21.93
N ALA A 156 -8.83 5.23 20.72
CA ALA A 156 -8.10 5.53 19.48
C ALA A 156 -7.82 7.03 19.26
N GLY A 157 -8.31 7.94 20.10
CA GLY A 157 -8.21 9.38 19.85
C GLY A 157 -9.00 9.88 18.62
N LEU A 158 -9.98 9.11 18.14
CA LEU A 158 -10.93 9.53 17.10
C LEU A 158 -12.12 10.28 17.72
N THR A 159 -11.81 11.31 18.51
CA THR A 159 -12.78 12.19 19.16
C THR A 159 -12.36 13.64 18.93
N TRP A 160 -13.31 14.56 18.99
CA TRP A 160 -13.06 16.00 18.80
C TRP A 160 -13.21 16.72 20.12
N ARG A 161 -12.29 17.63 20.42
CA ARG A 161 -12.35 18.44 21.64
C ARG A 161 -13.45 19.47 21.49
N LYS A 162 -14.42 19.48 22.41
CA LYS A 162 -15.38 20.59 22.49
C LYS A 162 -14.66 21.80 23.10
N ARG A 163 -14.58 22.90 22.36
CA ARG A 163 -14.21 24.23 22.87
C ARG A 163 -15.49 25.02 23.08
N GLN A 164 -15.88 25.21 24.34
CA GLN A 164 -17.02 26.03 24.73
C GLN A 164 -16.52 27.10 25.70
N SER A 165 -16.80 28.37 25.39
CA SER A 165 -16.56 29.52 26.27
C SER A 165 -17.87 30.28 26.46
N GLY A 166 -18.45 30.20 27.65
CA GLY A 166 -19.79 30.76 27.91
C GLY A 166 -20.86 30.16 26.98
N ASN A 167 -21.53 31.03 26.22
CA ASN A 167 -22.56 30.66 25.23
C ASN A 167 -21.99 30.37 23.82
N TYR A 168 -20.67 30.48 23.62
CA TYR A 168 -20.05 30.25 22.31
C TYR A 168 -19.46 28.83 22.21
N SER A 169 -19.87 28.10 21.16
CA SER A 169 -19.25 26.84 20.74
C SER A 169 -18.54 27.04 19.40
N SER A 170 -17.26 26.66 19.32
CA SER A 170 -16.50 26.73 18.06
C SER A 170 -16.96 25.67 17.06
N ASP A 171 -17.23 26.08 15.82
CA ASP A 171 -17.53 25.16 14.70
C ASP A 171 -16.29 24.34 14.27
N GLU A 172 -15.09 24.91 14.45
CA GLU A 172 -13.83 24.22 14.22
C GLU A 172 -13.31 23.62 15.53
N THR A 173 -13.18 22.30 15.55
CA THR A 173 -12.65 21.54 16.68
C THR A 173 -11.56 20.60 16.23
N GLU A 174 -10.44 20.61 16.95
CA GLU A 174 -9.33 19.70 16.67
C GLU A 174 -9.64 18.29 17.17
N MET A 175 -9.13 17.30 16.41
CA MET A 175 -9.15 15.91 16.83
C MET A 175 -8.20 15.72 18.03
N THR A 176 -8.67 15.02 19.05
CA THR A 176 -7.91 14.70 20.25
C THR A 176 -6.71 13.82 19.90
N LYS A 177 -5.50 14.28 20.22
CA LYS A 177 -4.27 13.49 20.02
C LYS A 177 -3.96 12.54 21.19
N THR A 178 -4.66 12.71 22.31
CA THR A 178 -4.53 11.89 23.53
C THR A 178 -5.32 10.58 23.35
N GLY A 179 -4.64 9.53 22.90
CA GLY A 179 -5.19 8.19 22.64
C GLY A 179 -4.14 7.32 21.95
N ASN A 180 -4.40 6.03 21.80
CA ASN A 180 -3.50 5.07 21.16
C ASN A 180 -3.23 5.48 19.68
N PRO A 181 -2.00 5.93 19.35
CA PRO A 181 -1.68 6.40 18.01
C PRO A 181 -1.62 5.27 16.97
N TYR A 182 -1.26 4.05 17.36
CA TYR A 182 -1.19 2.89 16.47
C TYR A 182 -2.60 2.43 16.07
N LEU A 183 -3.52 2.30 17.03
CA LEU A 183 -4.91 2.00 16.73
C LEU A 183 -5.53 3.06 15.82
N ARG A 184 -5.23 4.34 16.07
CA ARG A 184 -5.68 5.44 15.20
C ARG A 184 -5.17 5.29 13.78
N TYR A 185 -3.89 4.98 13.63
CA TYR A 185 -3.26 4.76 12.34
C TYR A 185 -3.96 3.65 11.57
N TYR A 186 -4.10 2.45 12.16
CA TYR A 186 -4.76 1.33 11.50
C TYR A 186 -6.21 1.63 11.11
N LEU A 187 -6.97 2.33 11.96
CA LEU A 187 -8.36 2.70 11.66
C LEU A 187 -8.47 3.73 10.53
N ILE A 188 -7.53 4.66 10.42
CA ILE A 188 -7.48 5.64 9.32
C ILE A 188 -7.09 4.95 8.00
N GLU A 189 -6.09 4.07 8.02
CA GLU A 189 -5.70 3.27 6.84
C GLU A 189 -6.83 2.35 6.40
N ALA A 190 -7.49 1.67 7.35
CA ALA A 190 -8.67 0.87 7.09
C ALA A 190 -9.76 1.70 6.40
N ALA A 191 -10.05 2.91 6.90
CA ALA A 191 -11.04 3.79 6.28
C ALA A 191 -10.63 4.27 4.88
N SER A 192 -9.33 4.49 4.64
CA SER A 192 -8.78 4.87 3.35
C SER A 192 -8.96 3.77 2.29
N SER A 193 -8.87 2.51 2.70
CA SER A 193 -9.11 1.37 1.83
C SER A 193 -10.60 1.05 1.70
N VAL A 194 -11.34 0.95 2.80
CA VAL A 194 -12.76 0.58 2.84
C VAL A 194 -13.63 1.52 2.00
N LYS A 195 -13.35 2.83 1.99
CA LYS A 195 -14.09 3.80 1.15
C LYS A 195 -14.00 3.51 -0.36
N ASN A 196 -13.00 2.75 -0.82
CA ASN A 196 -12.84 2.39 -2.23
C ASN A 196 -13.57 1.10 -2.58
N HIS A 197 -13.90 0.27 -1.58
CA HIS A 197 -14.46 -1.07 -1.76
C HIS A 197 -15.92 -1.18 -1.32
N ILE A 198 -16.37 -0.35 -0.37
CA ILE A 198 -17.74 -0.40 0.19
C ILE A 198 -18.50 0.89 -0.19
N PRO A 199 -19.59 0.80 -0.97
CA PRO A 199 -20.36 1.96 -1.44
C PRO A 199 -20.83 2.89 -0.30
N GLU A 200 -21.32 2.32 0.80
CA GLU A 200 -21.81 3.08 1.95
C GLU A 200 -20.73 3.99 2.58
N PHE A 201 -19.48 3.51 2.62
CA PHE A 201 -18.34 4.30 3.11
C PHE A 201 -17.86 5.30 2.06
N LYS A 202 -17.92 4.95 0.77
CA LYS A 202 -17.62 5.87 -0.34
C LYS A 202 -18.52 7.08 -0.33
N GLU A 203 -19.83 6.86 -0.19
CA GLU A 203 -20.85 7.92 -0.13
C GLU A 203 -20.68 8.78 1.11
N TYR A 204 -20.50 8.16 2.28
CA TYR A 204 -20.26 8.89 3.51
C TYR A 204 -19.00 9.77 3.42
N TYR A 205 -17.88 9.22 2.92
CA TYR A 205 -16.65 9.96 2.71
C TYR A 205 -16.87 11.14 1.76
N ARG A 206 -17.53 10.93 0.61
CA ARG A 206 -17.83 11.99 -0.36
C ARG A 206 -18.69 13.08 0.24
N LYS A 207 -19.75 12.72 0.97
CA LYS A 207 -20.59 13.69 1.69
C LYS A 207 -19.74 14.55 2.64
N LYS A 208 -18.90 13.92 3.47
CA LYS A 208 -18.02 14.65 4.41
C LYS A 208 -16.93 15.47 3.74
N TYR A 209 -16.53 15.10 2.53
CA TYR A 209 -15.56 15.82 1.72
C TYR A 209 -16.15 17.14 1.18
N TYR A 210 -17.37 17.10 0.63
CA TYR A 210 -18.02 18.27 0.05
C TYR A 210 -18.71 19.19 1.07
N GLU A 211 -18.87 18.76 2.32
CA GLU A 211 -19.41 19.59 3.42
C GLU A 211 -18.51 20.80 3.78
N VAL A 212 -17.22 20.76 3.44
CA VAL A 212 -16.27 21.82 3.82
C VAL A 212 -15.41 22.24 2.63
N THR A 213 -14.83 23.44 2.70
CA THR A 213 -13.93 23.98 1.68
C THR A 213 -12.46 23.75 2.02
N THR A 214 -12.12 23.70 3.31
CA THR A 214 -10.75 23.50 3.81
C THR A 214 -10.56 22.11 4.41
N HIS A 215 -9.33 21.59 4.34
CA HIS A 215 -8.96 20.30 4.92
C HIS A 215 -9.88 19.10 4.57
N GLN A 216 -10.53 19.16 3.41
CA GLN A 216 -11.58 18.23 2.95
C GLN A 216 -11.20 16.76 3.13
N HIS A 217 -10.05 16.38 2.58
CA HIS A 217 -9.58 14.99 2.59
C HIS A 217 -9.35 14.47 4.02
N LYS A 218 -8.56 15.20 4.82
CA LYS A 218 -8.19 14.78 6.18
C LYS A 218 -9.41 14.69 7.09
N ARG A 219 -10.32 15.68 7.02
CA ARG A 219 -11.58 15.70 7.79
C ARG A 219 -12.48 14.53 7.39
N ALA A 220 -12.71 14.36 6.09
CA ALA A 220 -13.58 13.30 5.59
C ALA A 220 -13.06 11.92 5.99
N LEU A 221 -11.74 11.69 5.87
CA LEU A 221 -11.12 10.43 6.24
C LEU A 221 -11.25 10.14 7.75
N ALA A 222 -10.97 11.14 8.61
CA ALA A 222 -11.09 10.98 10.06
C ALA A 222 -12.54 10.67 10.50
N LEU A 223 -13.53 11.35 9.91
CA LEU A 223 -14.95 11.08 10.17
C LEU A 223 -15.37 9.70 9.66
N THR A 224 -14.81 9.27 8.52
CA THR A 224 -15.06 7.93 7.95
C THR A 224 -14.46 6.84 8.83
N ALA A 225 -13.25 7.04 9.36
CA ALA A 225 -12.65 6.16 10.36
C ALA A 225 -13.50 6.09 11.63
N ARG A 226 -14.06 7.22 12.07
CA ARG A 226 -14.97 7.23 13.22
C ARG A 226 -16.27 6.43 12.99
N LYS A 227 -16.83 6.49 11.77
CA LYS A 227 -17.95 5.64 11.35
C LYS A 227 -17.52 4.17 11.36
N LEU A 228 -16.33 3.88 10.83
CA LEU A 228 -15.78 2.52 10.76
C LEU A 228 -15.61 1.88 12.15
N VAL A 229 -15.18 2.65 13.16
CA VAL A 229 -15.09 2.17 14.56
C VAL A 229 -16.42 1.64 15.07
N ARG A 230 -17.55 2.25 14.70
CA ARG A 230 -18.88 1.78 15.12
C ARG A 230 -19.18 0.39 14.54
N MET A 231 -18.86 0.20 13.27
CA MET A 231 -19.03 -1.07 12.58
C MET A 231 -18.11 -2.15 13.17
N ILE A 232 -16.81 -1.84 13.33
CA ILE A 232 -15.82 -2.75 13.93
C ILE A 232 -16.26 -3.18 15.33
N PHE A 233 -16.66 -2.22 16.17
CA PHE A 233 -17.15 -2.54 17.51
C PHE A 233 -18.37 -3.47 17.47
N ALA A 234 -19.31 -3.23 16.56
CA ALA A 234 -20.49 -4.08 16.43
C ALA A 234 -20.17 -5.50 15.94
N LEU A 235 -19.22 -5.64 15.00
CA LEU A 235 -18.78 -6.94 14.49
C LEU A 235 -18.04 -7.73 15.57
N LEU A 236 -17.07 -7.11 16.24
CA LEU A 236 -16.26 -7.74 17.28
C LEU A 236 -17.08 -8.09 18.53
N SER A 237 -17.90 -7.17 19.03
CA SER A 237 -18.70 -7.44 20.25
C SER A 237 -19.77 -8.51 20.05
N LYS A 238 -20.18 -8.78 18.80
CA LYS A 238 -21.17 -9.81 18.47
C LYS A 238 -20.57 -11.06 17.82
N ASN A 239 -19.25 -11.09 17.62
CA ASN A 239 -18.55 -12.14 16.89
C ASN A 239 -19.20 -12.45 15.52
N ARG A 240 -19.50 -11.39 14.74
CA ARG A 240 -20.18 -11.51 13.44
C ARG A 240 -19.24 -11.19 12.29
N ILE A 241 -19.39 -11.98 11.24
CA ILE A 241 -18.80 -11.73 9.93
C ILE A 241 -19.56 -10.59 9.26
N TYR A 242 -18.85 -9.71 8.57
CA TYR A 242 -19.45 -8.65 7.78
C TYR A 242 -20.23 -9.22 6.60
N SER A 243 -21.42 -8.68 6.37
CA SER A 243 -22.27 -9.08 5.25
C SER A 243 -22.88 -7.84 4.61
N ASN A 244 -22.67 -7.70 3.29
CA ASN A 244 -23.32 -6.70 2.47
C ASN A 244 -24.71 -7.22 2.09
N TYR A 245 -25.72 -6.95 2.91
CA TYR A 245 -27.12 -7.06 2.50
C TYR A 245 -27.65 -5.68 2.14
#